data_AF-A0A966URW6-F1
#
_entry.id   AF-A0A966URW6-F1
#
_cell.length_a   1.000
_cell.length_b   1.000
_cell.length_c   1.000
_cell.angle_alpha   90.00
_cell.angle_beta   90.00
_cell.angle_gamma   90.00
#
_symmetry.space_group_name_H-M   'P 1'
#
loop_
_entity.id
_entity.type
_entity.pdbx_description
1 polymer ?
#
loop_
_entity_poly.entity_id
_entity_poly.type
_entity_poly.pdbx_seq_one_letter_code
_entity_poly.pdbx_strand_id
1 'polypeptide(L)'
;MNLEPVFEDVKHFNCSDLYLLTVGTSAGQEIWKSCHEIAHMLIKKNIAYGNSALEPVRIFSRADAREQLHVRIDDKLSRIMRGTSYVGDNDIDDLIGYLVLLKIAKSKELGLQEDYGLVD
;
A
#
# COMPACT_ATOMS: atom_id res chain seq x y z
N MET A 1 -6.98 11.85 0.14
CA MET A 1 -8.01 11.59 -0.89
C MET A 1 -8.99 10.60 -0.32
N ASN A 2 -10.27 10.97 -0.31
CA ASN A 2 -11.35 10.04 0.00
C ASN A 2 -11.68 9.22 -1.25
N LEU A 3 -12.28 8.04 -1.06
CA LEU A 3 -12.77 7.24 -2.17
C LEU A 3 -14.10 7.85 -2.64
N GLU A 4 -14.15 8.24 -3.91
CA GLU A 4 -15.35 8.75 -4.56
C GLU A 4 -16.27 7.58 -4.99
N PRO A 5 -17.60 7.79 -5.06
CA PRO A 5 -18.51 6.79 -5.61
C PRO A 5 -18.12 6.44 -7.05
N VAL A 6 -18.29 5.16 -7.38
CA VAL A 6 -17.89 4.59 -8.69
C VAL A 6 -18.89 4.99 -9.78
N PHE A 7 -20.17 5.08 -9.44
CA PHE A 7 -21.25 5.49 -10.32
C PHE A 7 -21.93 6.75 -9.78
N GLU A 8 -22.40 7.62 -10.69
CA GLU A 8 -22.97 8.93 -10.36
C GLU A 8 -24.26 8.86 -9.52
N ASP A 9 -24.99 7.76 -9.62
CA ASP A 9 -26.25 7.51 -8.90
C ASP A 9 -26.04 6.94 -7.49
N VAL A 10 -24.79 6.65 -7.09
CA VAL A 10 -24.43 6.12 -5.78
C VAL A 10 -23.82 7.22 -4.91
N LYS A 11 -24.28 7.31 -3.65
CA LYS A 11 -23.83 8.36 -2.71
C LYS A 11 -22.48 8.09 -2.05
N HIS A 12 -22.07 6.83 -1.98
CA HIS A 12 -20.89 6.40 -1.23
C HIS A 12 -20.10 5.39 -2.06
N PHE A 13 -18.77 5.38 -1.87
CA PHE A 13 -17.94 4.35 -2.45
C PHE A 13 -18.34 2.96 -1.94
N ASN A 14 -18.49 2.01 -2.86
CA ASN A 14 -18.60 0.59 -2.56
C ASN A 14 -17.53 -0.16 -3.36
N CYS A 15 -16.74 -0.98 -2.66
CA CYS A 15 -15.67 -1.76 -3.29
C CYS A 15 -16.21 -2.74 -4.35
N SER A 16 -17.41 -3.29 -4.15
CA SER A 16 -18.05 -4.19 -5.11
C SER A 16 -18.34 -3.51 -6.44
N ASP A 17 -18.55 -2.19 -6.45
CA ASP A 17 -18.84 -1.44 -7.68
C ASP A 17 -17.60 -1.35 -8.58
N LEU A 18 -16.39 -1.41 -8.01
CA LEU A 18 -15.16 -1.50 -8.79
C LEU A 18 -15.14 -2.74 -9.70
N TYR A 19 -15.79 -3.83 -9.28
CA TYR A 19 -15.91 -5.02 -10.12
C TYR A 19 -16.77 -4.74 -11.35
N LEU A 20 -17.88 -4.01 -11.20
CA LEU A 20 -18.73 -3.64 -12.33
C LEU A 20 -17.98 -2.72 -13.30
N LEU A 21 -17.11 -1.84 -12.81
CA LEU A 21 -16.30 -0.98 -13.68
C LEU A 21 -15.33 -1.77 -14.58
N THR A 22 -14.98 -3.01 -14.21
CA THR A 22 -14.07 -3.85 -15.00
C THR A 22 -14.63 -4.22 -16.37
N VAL A 23 -15.95 -4.24 -16.56
CA VAL A 23 -16.57 -4.60 -17.83
C VAL A 23 -16.29 -3.58 -18.94
N GLY A 24 -15.92 -2.35 -18.56
CA GLY A 24 -15.62 -1.27 -19.49
C GLY A 24 -14.22 -1.31 -20.10
N THR A 25 -13.38 -2.29 -19.76
CA THR A 25 -11.99 -2.38 -20.22
C THR A 25 -11.56 -3.83 -20.44
N SER A 26 -10.69 -4.04 -21.42
CA SER A 26 -10.15 -5.37 -21.74
C SER A 26 -9.22 -5.94 -20.67
N ALA A 27 -8.71 -5.12 -19.76
CA ALA A 27 -7.79 -5.53 -18.69
C ALA A 27 -8.37 -5.30 -17.28
N GLY A 28 -9.64 -4.93 -17.17
CA GLY A 28 -10.23 -4.50 -15.90
C GLY A 28 -10.24 -5.60 -14.84
N GLN A 29 -10.57 -6.83 -15.25
CA GLN A 29 -10.65 -7.96 -14.34
C GLN A 29 -9.28 -8.33 -13.78
N GLU A 30 -8.24 -8.32 -14.62
CA GLU A 30 -6.86 -8.58 -14.23
C GLU A 30 -6.35 -7.52 -13.25
N ILE A 31 -6.61 -6.23 -13.53
CA ILE A 31 -6.24 -5.13 -12.62
C ILE A 31 -6.96 -5.30 -11.28
N TRP A 32 -8.28 -5.51 -11.30
CA TRP A 32 -9.08 -5.68 -10.09
C TRP A 32 -8.57 -6.83 -9.25
N LYS A 33 -8.30 -7.98 -9.87
CA LYS A 33 -7.80 -9.17 -9.19
C LYS A 33 -6.43 -8.92 -8.55
N SER A 34 -5.46 -8.42 -9.32
CA SER A 34 -4.11 -8.15 -8.83
C SER A 34 -4.11 -7.15 -7.66
N CYS A 35 -4.90 -6.08 -7.75
CA CYS A 35 -5.03 -5.13 -6.64
C CYS A 35 -5.61 -5.77 -5.36
N HIS A 36 -6.61 -6.65 -5.50
CA HIS A 36 -7.19 -7.36 -4.36
C HIS A 36 -6.25 -8.41 -3.76
N GLU A 37 -5.44 -9.07 -4.57
CA GLU A 37 -4.40 -9.99 -4.10
C GLU A 37 -3.37 -9.25 -3.22
N ILE A 38 -2.90 -8.09 -3.67
CA ILE A 38 -2.01 -7.22 -2.89
C ILE A 38 -2.67 -6.75 -1.60
N ALA A 39 -3.93 -6.27 -1.67
CA ALA A 39 -4.66 -5.81 -0.49
C ALA A 39 -4.80 -6.95 0.55
N HIS A 40 -5.18 -8.14 0.09
CA HIS A 40 -5.34 -9.31 0.93
C HIS A 40 -4.00 -9.76 1.56
N MET A 41 -2.92 -9.75 0.79
CA MET A 41 -1.57 -10.04 1.30
C MET A 41 -1.17 -9.04 2.40
N LEU A 42 -1.34 -7.74 2.16
CA LEU A 42 -0.98 -6.68 3.11
C LEU A 42 -1.78 -6.80 4.42
N ILE A 43 -3.09 -7.02 4.33
CA ILE A 43 -3.96 -7.20 5.49
C ILE A 43 -3.54 -8.43 6.29
N LYS A 44 -3.29 -9.58 5.62
CA LYS A 44 -2.81 -10.80 6.28
C LYS A 44 -1.48 -10.60 6.99
N LYS A 45 -0.51 -9.93 6.33
CA LYS A 45 0.79 -9.60 6.95
C LYS A 45 0.59 -8.67 8.16
N ASN A 46 -0.28 -7.68 8.07
CA ASN A 46 -0.57 -6.77 9.18
C ASN A 46 -1.24 -7.48 10.37
N ILE A 47 -2.17 -8.40 10.12
CA ILE A 47 -2.75 -9.26 11.17
C ILE A 47 -1.68 -10.11 11.84
N ALA A 48 -0.77 -10.71 11.06
CA ALA A 48 0.26 -11.62 11.58
C ALA A 48 1.37 -10.92 12.38
N TYR A 49 1.81 -9.73 11.95
CA TYR A 49 2.98 -9.04 12.49
C TYR A 49 2.66 -7.69 13.16
N GLY A 50 1.37 -7.38 13.29
CA GLY A 50 0.89 -6.08 13.74
C GLY A 50 1.21 -4.94 12.77
N ASN A 51 0.99 -3.72 13.23
CA ASN A 51 1.24 -2.50 12.45
C ASN A 51 2.71 -2.08 12.39
N SER A 52 3.64 -3.02 12.54
CA SER A 52 5.08 -2.76 12.71
C SER A 52 5.74 -2.01 11.55
N ALA A 53 5.17 -2.09 10.35
CA ALA A 53 5.66 -1.36 9.17
C ALA A 53 5.40 0.16 9.25
N LEU A 54 4.33 0.59 9.92
CA LEU A 54 3.97 2.01 10.10
C LEU A 54 4.27 2.50 11.52
N GLU A 55 4.23 1.61 12.50
CA GLU A 55 4.47 1.85 13.92
C GLU A 55 5.53 0.86 14.43
N PRO A 56 6.80 1.04 14.04
CA PRO A 56 7.88 0.14 14.43
C PRO A 56 8.14 0.19 15.93
N VAL A 57 8.47 -0.95 16.53
CA VAL A 57 8.73 -1.09 17.99
C VAL A 57 9.99 -0.34 18.44
N ARG A 58 10.91 -0.02 17.50
CA ARG A 58 12.13 0.79 17.75
C ARG A 58 13.04 0.27 18.87
N ILE A 59 13.23 -1.06 18.95
CA ILE A 59 14.14 -1.67 19.94
C ILE A 59 15.60 -1.35 19.63
N PHE A 60 16.03 -1.58 18.38
CA PHE A 60 17.41 -1.31 17.94
C PHE A 60 17.49 -0.18 16.91
N SER A 61 16.59 -0.21 15.92
CA SER A 61 16.54 0.84 14.90
C SER A 61 15.88 2.11 15.45
N ARG A 62 16.54 3.24 15.22
CA ARG A 62 16.00 4.59 15.53
C ARG A 62 15.47 5.31 14.29
N ALA A 63 15.61 4.73 13.11
CA ALA A 63 15.08 5.29 11.87
C ALA A 63 13.56 5.37 11.93
N ASP A 64 12.99 6.42 11.34
CA ASP A 64 11.53 6.54 11.24
C ASP A 64 10.96 5.47 10.29
N ALA A 65 9.63 5.33 10.30
CA ALA A 65 8.95 4.31 9.50
C ALA A 65 9.12 4.53 8.00
N ARG A 66 9.20 5.78 7.52
CA ARG A 66 9.37 6.10 6.10
C ARG A 66 10.75 5.67 5.61
N GLU A 67 11.78 5.96 6.39
CA GLU A 67 13.14 5.59 6.06
C GLU A 67 13.31 4.07 6.05
N GLN A 68 12.70 3.36 7.00
CA GLN A 68 12.69 1.90 6.98
C GLN A 68 11.98 1.35 5.73
N LEU A 69 10.88 1.96 5.30
CA LEU A 69 10.20 1.59 4.05
C LEU A 69 11.06 1.87 2.82
N HIS A 70 11.78 3.01 2.75
CA HIS A 70 12.70 3.31 1.65
C HIS A 70 13.79 2.24 1.54
N VAL A 71 14.43 1.87 2.65
CA VAL A 71 15.46 0.82 2.65
C VAL A 71 14.93 -0.51 2.10
N ARG A 72 13.68 -0.87 2.45
CA ARG A 72 13.03 -2.10 1.94
C ARG A 72 12.70 -2.01 0.45
N ILE A 73 12.27 -0.85 -0.02
CA ILE A 73 12.03 -0.58 -1.44
C ILE A 73 13.33 -0.72 -2.22
N ASP A 74 14.43 -0.12 -1.74
CA ASP A 74 15.74 -0.20 -2.39
C ASP A 74 16.27 -1.65 -2.44
N ASP A 75 16.09 -2.44 -1.37
CA ASP A 75 16.43 -3.87 -1.37
C ASP A 75 15.66 -4.62 -2.46
N LYS A 76 14.36 -4.37 -2.60
CA LYS A 76 13.52 -5.02 -3.62
C LYS A 76 13.87 -4.58 -5.03
N LEU A 77 14.14 -3.29 -5.25
CA LEU A 77 14.62 -2.78 -6.54
C LEU A 77 15.98 -3.39 -6.91
N SER A 78 16.90 -3.49 -5.97
CA SER A 78 18.22 -4.11 -6.17
C SER A 78 18.10 -5.59 -6.59
N ARG A 79 17.19 -6.35 -5.97
CA ARG A 79 16.93 -7.76 -6.32
C ARG A 79 16.35 -7.89 -7.74
N ILE A 80 15.35 -7.08 -8.05
CA ILE A 80 14.73 -7.05 -9.39
C ILE A 80 15.78 -6.72 -10.46
N MET A 81 16.59 -5.68 -10.21
CA MET A 81 17.65 -5.24 -11.13
C MET A 81 18.69 -6.34 -11.39
N ARG A 82 19.05 -7.11 -10.36
CA ARG A 82 20.04 -8.20 -10.48
C ARG A 82 19.48 -9.47 -11.12
N GLY A 83 18.16 -9.59 -11.28
CA GLY A 83 17.50 -10.78 -11.80
C GLY A 83 17.63 -12.00 -10.89
N THR A 84 17.94 -11.80 -9.60
CA THR A 84 18.20 -12.88 -8.63
C THR A 84 16.92 -13.35 -7.93
N SER A 85 15.79 -13.35 -8.63
CA SER A 85 14.52 -13.81 -8.06
C SER A 85 14.66 -15.28 -7.69
N TYR A 86 14.61 -15.57 -6.38
CA TYR A 86 14.61 -16.93 -5.88
C TYR A 86 13.25 -17.56 -6.17
N VAL A 87 13.24 -18.87 -6.40
CA VAL A 87 11.98 -19.62 -6.57
C VAL A 87 11.15 -19.45 -5.31
N GLY A 88 10.02 -18.74 -5.41
CA GLY A 88 9.12 -18.45 -4.29
C GLY A 88 9.21 -17.02 -3.74
N ASP A 89 10.20 -16.21 -4.15
CA ASP A 89 10.22 -14.78 -3.85
C ASP A 89 9.29 -14.03 -4.82
N ASN A 90 8.45 -13.16 -4.26
CA ASN A 90 7.56 -12.29 -5.04
C ASN A 90 7.97 -10.83 -4.85
N ASP A 91 9.15 -10.49 -5.39
CA ASP A 91 9.76 -9.17 -5.23
C ASP A 91 8.88 -8.03 -5.77
N ILE A 92 8.10 -8.30 -6.81
CA ILE A 92 7.15 -7.35 -7.39
C ILE A 92 6.02 -7.06 -6.40
N ASP A 93 5.36 -8.08 -5.86
CA ASP A 93 4.26 -7.88 -4.91
C ASP A 93 4.74 -7.23 -3.61
N ASP A 94 5.93 -7.60 -3.12
CA ASP A 94 6.54 -6.96 -1.97
C ASP A 94 6.82 -5.48 -2.24
N LEU A 95 7.37 -5.15 -3.42
CA LEU A 95 7.61 -3.76 -3.82
C LEU A 95 6.31 -2.95 -3.88
N ILE A 96 5.27 -3.49 -4.53
CA ILE A 96 3.94 -2.85 -4.56
C ILE A 96 3.42 -2.66 -3.14
N GLY A 97 3.57 -3.68 -2.29
CA GLY A 97 3.18 -3.63 -0.89
C GLY A 97 3.86 -2.51 -0.11
N TYR A 98 5.19 -2.37 -0.24
CA TYR A 98 5.92 -1.29 0.41
C TYR A 98 5.56 0.10 -0.12
N LEU A 99 5.25 0.23 -1.41
CA LEU A 99 4.78 1.50 -1.99
C LEU A 99 3.41 1.90 -1.45
N VAL A 100 2.49 0.95 -1.25
CA VAL A 100 1.19 1.19 -0.60
C VAL A 100 1.40 1.66 0.84
N LEU A 101 2.24 0.98 1.61
CA LEU A 101 2.55 1.36 2.99
C LEU A 101 3.21 2.74 3.07
N LEU A 102 4.13 3.06 2.15
CA LEU A 102 4.76 4.36 2.07
C LEU A 102 3.75 5.48 1.76
N LYS A 103 2.79 5.22 0.87
CA LYS A 103 1.68 6.16 0.59
C LYS A 103 0.83 6.43 1.84
N ILE A 104 0.53 5.40 2.63
CA ILE A 104 -0.20 5.53 3.90
C ILE A 104 0.63 6.36 4.90
N ALA A 105 1.92 6.05 5.06
CA ALA A 105 2.82 6.77 5.97
C ALA A 105 2.88 8.27 5.63
N LYS A 106 3.05 8.62 4.35
CA LYS A 106 3.03 10.02 3.88
C LYS A 106 1.71 10.73 4.16
N SER A 107 0.58 10.03 3.99
CA SER A 107 -0.75 10.60 4.22
C SER A 107 -0.99 10.90 5.71
N LYS A 108 -0.53 10.02 6.61
CA LYS A 108 -0.60 10.25 8.07
C LYS A 108 0.20 11.48 8.49
N GLU A 109 1.38 11.69 7.92
CA GLU A 109 2.23 12.85 8.23
C GLU A 109 1.61 14.17 7.76
N LEU A 110 1.02 14.20 6.55
CA LEU A 110 0.31 15.38 6.04
C LEU A 110 -0.90 15.74 6.92
N GLY A 111 -1.69 14.74 7.34
CA GLY A 111 -2.81 14.97 8.25
C GLY A 111 -2.35 15.54 9.61
N LEU A 112 -1.22 15.04 10.14
CA LEU A 112 -0.62 15.61 11.35
C LEU A 112 -0.21 17.08 11.13
N GLN A 113 0.41 17.42 10.01
CA GLN A 113 0.84 18.80 9.72
C GLN A 113 -0.35 19.76 9.57
N GLU A 114 -1.45 19.32 8.94
CA GLU A 114 -2.69 20.09 8.85
C GLU A 114 -3.32 20.31 10.24
N ASP A 115 -3.36 19.28 11.09
CA ASP A 115 -3.87 19.39 12.46
C ASP A 115 -3.04 20.35 13.33
N TYR A 116 -1.70 20.38 13.18
CA TYR A 116 -0.83 21.35 13.88
C TYR A 116 -0.95 22.78 13.31
N GLY A 117 -1.28 22.95 12.03
CA GLY A 117 -1.46 24.26 11.39
C GLY A 117 -2.80 24.93 11.67
N LEU A 118 -3.73 24.24 12.35
CA LEU A 118 -5.01 24.78 12.83
C LEU A 118 -4.96 25.24 14.30
N VAL A 119 -3.78 25.15 14.93
CA VAL A 119 -3.53 25.61 16.30
C VAL A 119 -2.78 26.95 16.26
N ASP A 120 -3.38 27.96 15.62
CA ASP A 120 -3.00 29.38 15.72
C ASP A 120 -4.26 30.24 15.90
#